data_AF-A0A3N5U687-F1
#
_entry.id   AF-A0A3N5U687-F1
#
_cell.length_a   1.000
_cell.length_b   1.000
_cell.length_c   1.000
_cell.angle_alpha   90.00
_cell.angle_beta   90.00
_cell.angle_gamma   90.00
#
_symmetry.space_group_name_H-M   'P 1'
#
loop_
_entity.id
_entity.type
_entity.pdbx_description
1 polymer ?
#
loop_
_entity_poly.entity_id
_entity_poly.type
_entity_poly.pdbx_seq_one_letter_code
_entity_poly.pdbx_strand_id
1 'polypeptide(L)'
;MKQAPGKERWLPPWLFKHHDLTHALGDAKKVSQQSLTNILNHIHFVNGHVMVLLKPPRFEEVILLRAHPEPCLGTALQCSWEGGVRKDLSLTDYHFLHLVIDDGRSMILVPGEVEEINDHVIRIRLPETSYGVGQRAARRYSCKGVEVELIQSG
;
A
#
# COMPACT_ATOMS: atom_id res chain seq x y z
N MET A 1 -3.36 32.39 22.34
CA MET A 1 -2.23 31.86 21.53
C MET A 1 -1.67 30.63 22.22
N LYS A 2 -2.02 29.42 21.77
CA LYS A 2 -1.27 28.17 22.02
C LYS A 2 -1.50 27.26 20.80
N GLN A 3 -0.39 26.88 20.15
CA GLN A 3 -0.32 25.96 19.02
C GLN A 3 -0.51 24.50 19.48
N ALA A 4 -0.96 23.66 18.56
CA ALA A 4 -1.26 22.23 18.73
C ALA A 4 -0.01 21.34 18.90
N PRO A 5 -0.15 20.10 19.42
CA PRO A 5 0.74 19.02 19.04
C PRO A 5 0.15 18.29 17.81
N GLY A 6 0.96 18.18 16.75
CA GLY A 6 0.62 17.44 15.54
C GLY A 6 0.37 15.97 15.84
N LYS A 7 -0.68 15.39 15.23
CA LYS A 7 -0.97 13.96 15.30
C LYS A 7 0.20 13.18 14.68
N GLU A 8 1.05 12.58 15.51
CA GLU A 8 1.99 11.55 15.08
C GLU A 8 1.20 10.34 14.57
N ARG A 9 1.30 10.05 13.28
CA ARG A 9 0.67 8.91 12.62
C ARG A 9 1.51 7.65 12.92
N TRP A 10 1.21 7.01 14.05
CA TRP A 10 1.79 5.72 14.43
C TRP A 10 1.33 4.65 13.43
N LEU A 11 2.26 4.09 12.63
CA LEU A 11 1.97 2.92 11.80
C LEU A 11 2.19 1.63 12.59
N PRO A 12 1.30 0.65 12.50
CA PRO A 12 1.36 -0.53 13.34
C PRO A 12 2.60 -1.41 13.05
N PRO A 13 3.32 -1.87 14.08
CA PRO A 13 4.50 -2.72 13.94
C PRO A 13 4.23 -4.05 13.21
N TRP A 14 3.00 -4.58 13.32
CA TRP A 14 2.60 -5.86 12.74
C TRP A 14 2.50 -5.88 11.20
N LEU A 15 2.65 -4.74 10.52
CA LEU A 15 2.84 -4.75 9.06
C LEU A 15 4.12 -5.50 8.65
N PHE A 16 5.07 -5.63 9.57
CA PHE A 16 6.28 -6.40 9.34
C PHE A 16 6.50 -7.36 10.49
N LYS A 17 6.75 -8.64 10.20
CA LYS A 17 7.00 -9.68 11.22
C LYS A 17 8.27 -9.46 12.06
N HIS A 18 8.95 -8.32 11.91
CA HIS A 18 10.16 -7.95 12.64
C HIS A 18 9.94 -6.66 13.42
N HIS A 19 10.01 -6.74 14.76
CA HIS A 19 9.90 -5.60 15.68
C HIS A 19 10.91 -4.48 15.36
N ASP A 20 12.05 -4.81 14.74
CA ASP A 20 13.13 -3.90 14.36
C ASP A 20 12.72 -2.85 13.30
N LEU A 21 11.61 -3.04 12.60
CA LEU A 21 11.14 -2.12 11.55
C LEU A 21 10.42 -0.88 12.08
N THR A 22 10.09 -0.86 13.37
CA THR A 22 9.62 0.36 14.06
C THR A 22 10.68 1.47 14.04
N HIS A 23 11.96 1.11 14.18
CA HIS A 23 13.08 2.05 14.03
C HIS A 23 13.31 2.46 12.56
N ALA A 24 13.06 1.58 11.60
CA ALA A 24 13.24 1.86 10.17
C ALA A 24 12.30 2.95 9.62
N LEU A 25 11.20 3.25 10.33
CA LEU A 25 10.25 4.30 9.96
C LEU A 25 10.70 5.70 10.41
N GLY A 26 11.43 5.81 11.52
CA GLY A 26 11.96 7.09 12.01
C GLY A 26 12.92 7.75 11.02
N ASP A 27 13.70 6.94 10.31
CA ASP A 27 14.64 7.37 9.25
C ASP A 27 14.09 7.14 7.83
N ALA A 28 12.81 6.79 7.68
CA ALA A 28 12.23 6.48 6.38
C ALA A 28 12.26 7.69 5.45
N LYS A 29 12.64 7.45 4.19
CA LYS A 29 12.67 8.49 3.17
C LYS A 29 11.25 8.97 2.90
N LYS A 30 10.99 10.26 3.13
CA LYS A 30 9.69 10.87 2.81
C LYS A 30 9.48 10.91 1.29
N VAL A 31 8.26 10.60 0.88
CA VAL A 31 7.76 10.72 -0.49
C VAL A 31 6.67 11.79 -0.49
N SER A 32 6.87 12.85 -1.29
CA SER A 32 5.89 13.93 -1.41
C SER A 32 4.64 13.46 -2.15
N GLN A 33 3.51 14.10 -1.88
CA GLN A 33 2.26 13.83 -2.60
C GLN A 33 2.43 13.89 -4.13
N GLN A 34 3.09 14.92 -4.67
CA GLN A 34 3.35 15.03 -6.11
C GLN A 34 4.15 13.83 -6.65
N SER A 35 5.17 13.38 -5.92
CA SER A 35 5.96 12.21 -6.32
C SER A 35 5.11 10.94 -6.27
N LEU A 36 4.27 10.79 -5.24
CA LEU A 36 3.35 9.67 -5.10
C LEU A 36 2.32 9.62 -6.25
N THR A 37 1.70 10.75 -6.58
CA THR A 37 0.79 10.86 -7.73
C THR A 37 1.47 10.43 -9.03
N ASN A 38 2.71 10.88 -9.26
CA ASN A 38 3.47 10.48 -10.44
C ASN A 38 3.76 8.97 -10.48
N ILE A 39 4.10 8.38 -9.33
CA ILE A 39 4.34 6.93 -9.20
C ILE A 39 3.05 6.15 -9.51
N LEU A 40 1.92 6.55 -8.92
CA LEU A 40 0.62 5.91 -9.14
C LEU A 40 0.19 5.99 -10.61
N ASN A 41 0.35 7.17 -11.23
CA ASN A 41 0.05 7.36 -12.65
C ASN A 41 0.98 6.51 -13.53
N HIS A 42 2.28 6.42 -13.20
CA HIS A 42 3.19 5.52 -13.90
C HIS A 42 2.73 4.07 -13.80
N ILE A 43 2.36 3.60 -12.61
CA ILE A 43 1.86 2.23 -12.38
C ILE A 43 0.61 1.96 -13.23
N HIS A 44 -0.33 2.91 -13.28
CA HIS A 44 -1.48 2.82 -14.17
C HIS A 44 -1.05 2.63 -15.64
N PHE A 45 -0.17 3.50 -16.14
CA PHE A 45 0.25 3.49 -17.56
C PHE A 45 1.04 2.26 -17.98
N VAL A 46 1.73 1.58 -17.05
CA VAL A 46 2.42 0.31 -17.32
C VAL A 46 1.55 -0.93 -17.03
N ASN A 47 0.26 -0.73 -16.75
CA ASN A 47 -0.69 -1.77 -16.35
C ASN A 47 -0.19 -2.60 -15.13
N GLY A 48 0.40 -1.90 -14.16
CA GLY A 48 0.84 -2.47 -12.90
C GLY A 48 -0.28 -2.52 -11.85
N HIS A 49 0.08 -2.91 -10.63
CA HIS A 49 -0.83 -2.93 -9.49
C HIS A 49 -0.16 -2.31 -8.27
N VAL A 50 -1.01 -1.87 -7.34
CA VAL A 50 -0.67 -1.54 -5.97
C VAL A 50 -1.23 -2.62 -5.04
N MET A 51 -0.78 -2.62 -3.79
CA MET A 51 -1.30 -3.53 -2.77
C MET A 51 -2.02 -2.74 -1.69
N VAL A 52 -3.20 -3.18 -1.30
CA VAL A 52 -4.03 -2.58 -0.25
C VAL A 52 -4.02 -3.52 0.94
N LEU A 53 -3.52 -3.01 2.07
CA LEU A 53 -3.49 -3.71 3.32
C LEU A 53 -4.78 -3.43 4.10
N LEU A 54 -5.51 -4.48 4.41
CA LEU A 54 -6.79 -4.42 5.12
C LEU A 54 -6.76 -5.29 6.37
N LYS A 55 -7.50 -4.89 7.40
CA LYS A 55 -7.74 -5.69 8.60
C LYS A 55 -9.22 -6.10 8.66
N PRO A 56 -9.53 -7.41 8.64
CA PRO A 56 -10.88 -7.91 8.91
C PRO A 56 -11.34 -7.54 10.32
N PRO A 57 -12.64 -7.36 10.57
CA PRO A 57 -13.15 -6.98 11.89
C PRO A 57 -13.02 -8.09 12.94
N ARG A 58 -13.05 -9.36 12.52
CA ARG A 58 -13.10 -10.53 13.42
C ARG A 58 -11.76 -11.23 13.63
N PHE A 59 -10.78 -10.98 12.77
CA PHE A 59 -9.51 -11.71 12.75
C PHE A 59 -8.37 -10.74 12.99
N GLU A 60 -7.34 -11.21 13.69
CA GLU A 60 -6.13 -10.41 13.92
C GLU A 60 -5.26 -10.31 12.66
N GLU A 61 -5.39 -11.29 11.76
CA GLU A 61 -4.60 -11.36 10.53
C GLU A 61 -5.00 -10.28 9.52
N VAL A 62 -4.00 -9.54 9.07
CA VAL A 62 -4.14 -8.57 7.99
C VAL A 62 -4.11 -9.28 6.64
N ILE A 63 -4.91 -8.81 5.70
CA ILE A 63 -4.92 -9.30 4.32
C ILE A 63 -4.33 -8.25 3.38
N LEU A 64 -3.75 -8.72 2.28
CA LEU A 64 -3.16 -7.88 1.25
C LEU A 64 -3.84 -8.18 -0.09
N LEU A 65 -4.54 -7.20 -0.63
CA LEU A 65 -5.25 -7.32 -1.91
C LEU A 65 -4.55 -6.48 -2.97
N ARG A 66 -4.45 -7.00 -4.19
CA ARG A 66 -3.94 -6.22 -5.32
C ARG A 66 -5.06 -5.40 -5.94
N ALA A 67 -4.70 -4.20 -6.39
CA ALA A 67 -5.63 -3.30 -7.07
C ALA A 67 -4.91 -2.53 -8.18
N HIS A 68 -5.63 -2.23 -9.27
CA HIS A 68 -5.13 -1.39 -10.35
C HIS A 68 -5.52 0.06 -10.09
N PRO A 69 -4.56 0.99 -9.98
CA PRO A 69 -4.89 2.40 -9.83
C PRO A 69 -5.44 2.96 -11.15
N GLU A 70 -6.45 3.82 -11.04
CA GLU A 70 -6.84 4.73 -12.11
C GLU A 70 -5.92 5.96 -12.16
N PRO A 71 -5.85 6.69 -13.29
CA PRO A 71 -5.12 7.95 -13.34
C PRO A 71 -5.70 8.91 -12.30
N CYS A 72 -4.81 9.53 -11.53
CA CYS A 72 -5.19 10.46 -10.48
C CYS A 72 -4.52 11.82 -10.69
N LEU A 73 -5.30 12.88 -10.42
CA LEU A 73 -4.81 14.25 -10.37
C LEU A 73 -5.15 14.81 -8.98
N GLY A 74 -4.13 15.33 -8.29
CA GLY A 74 -4.29 15.80 -6.91
C GLY A 74 -4.34 14.65 -5.92
N THR A 75 -5.37 14.62 -5.08
CA THR A 75 -5.40 13.76 -3.87
C THR A 75 -6.36 12.58 -3.94
N ALA A 76 -7.24 12.51 -4.93
CA ALA A 76 -8.21 11.41 -5.04
C ALA A 76 -7.62 10.27 -5.88
N LEU A 77 -7.33 9.15 -5.24
CA LEU A 77 -6.95 7.90 -5.90
C LEU A 77 -8.16 6.96 -5.92
N GLN A 78 -8.51 6.44 -7.09
CA GLN A 78 -9.41 5.30 -7.21
C GLN A 78 -8.60 4.09 -7.65
N CYS A 79 -8.87 2.92 -7.07
CA CYS A 79 -8.36 1.65 -7.56
C CYS A 79 -9.50 0.65 -7.76
N SER A 80 -9.33 -0.27 -8.71
CA SER A 80 -10.19 -1.45 -8.91
C SER A 80 -9.46 -2.72 -8.47
N TRP A 81 -10.16 -3.68 -7.87
CA TRP A 81 -9.53 -4.90 -7.36
C TRP A 81 -9.05 -5.82 -8.50
N GLU A 82 -7.80 -6.30 -8.43
CA GLU A 82 -7.26 -7.26 -9.40
C GLU A 82 -8.00 -8.59 -9.27
N GLY A 83 -8.61 -9.07 -10.37
CA GLY A 83 -9.37 -10.31 -10.38
C GLY A 83 -10.72 -10.26 -9.66
N GLY A 84 -11.14 -9.08 -9.17
CA GLY A 84 -12.34 -8.90 -8.35
C GLY A 84 -12.21 -9.45 -6.93
N VAL A 85 -13.21 -9.18 -6.11
CA VAL A 85 -13.30 -9.71 -4.74
C VAL A 85 -14.09 -11.01 -4.75
N ARG A 86 -13.68 -12.01 -3.95
CA ARG A 86 -14.46 -13.24 -3.83
C ARG A 86 -15.85 -12.91 -3.27
N LYS A 87 -16.89 -13.59 -3.78
CA LYS A 87 -18.30 -13.32 -3.39
C LYS A 87 -18.60 -13.52 -1.90
N ASP A 88 -17.76 -14.25 -1.18
CA ASP A 88 -17.88 -14.49 0.26
C ASP A 88 -17.18 -13.43 1.13
N LEU A 89 -16.46 -12.49 0.51
CA LEU A 89 -15.79 -11.37 1.16
C LEU A 89 -16.59 -10.09 0.92
N SER A 90 -17.07 -9.47 2.01
CA SER A 90 -17.58 -8.09 2.00
C SER A 90 -16.47 -7.16 2.48
N LEU A 91 -15.89 -6.36 1.59
CA LEU A 91 -14.81 -5.45 1.98
C LEU A 91 -15.29 -4.22 2.75
N THR A 92 -16.60 -3.96 2.77
CA THR A 92 -17.20 -2.82 3.48
C THR A 92 -16.90 -2.82 4.97
N ASP A 93 -16.75 -4.00 5.59
CA ASP A 93 -16.48 -4.14 7.03
C ASP A 93 -14.97 -4.16 7.36
N TYR A 94 -14.11 -4.04 6.34
CA TYR A 94 -12.66 -4.12 6.51
C TYR A 94 -12.09 -2.74 6.83
N HIS A 95 -11.12 -2.75 7.73
CA HIS A 95 -10.40 -1.54 8.09
C HIS A 95 -9.21 -1.38 7.16
N PHE A 96 -9.19 -0.31 6.38
CA PHE A 96 -8.01 0.06 5.63
C PHE A 96 -6.89 0.46 6.58
N LEU A 97 -5.71 -0.11 6.33
CA LEU A 97 -4.50 0.22 7.07
C LEU A 97 -3.59 1.08 6.20
N HIS A 98 -3.12 0.54 5.07
CA HIS A 98 -2.16 1.19 4.20
C HIS A 98 -2.36 0.81 2.74
N LEU A 99 -2.00 1.75 1.86
CA LEU A 99 -1.65 1.43 0.49
C LEU A 99 -0.14 1.21 0.43
N VAL A 100 0.27 0.15 -0.26
CA VAL A 100 1.66 -0.30 -0.37
C VAL A 100 2.05 -0.39 -1.84
N ILE A 101 3.18 0.21 -2.19
CA ILE A 101 3.74 0.22 -3.54
C ILE A 101 5.13 -0.40 -3.49
N ASP A 102 5.41 -1.38 -4.35
CA ASP A 102 6.79 -1.82 -4.60
C ASP A 102 7.31 -1.14 -5.87
N ASP A 103 8.32 -0.28 -5.74
CA ASP A 103 8.95 0.41 -6.89
C ASP A 103 10.16 -0.38 -7.47
N GLY A 104 10.36 -1.61 -6.97
CA GLY A 104 11.46 -2.51 -7.30
C GLY A 104 12.75 -2.24 -6.53
N ARG A 105 12.87 -1.11 -5.82
CA ARG A 105 14.02 -0.74 -4.98
C ARG A 105 13.67 -0.64 -3.50
N SER A 106 12.46 -0.19 -3.21
CA SER A 106 11.91 0.02 -1.87
C SER A 106 10.40 -0.20 -1.86
N MET A 107 9.84 -0.31 -0.66
CA MET A 107 8.40 -0.29 -0.48
C MET A 107 7.97 1.10 -0.05
N ILE A 108 6.92 1.66 -0.66
CA ILE A 108 6.33 2.92 -0.24
C ILE A 108 5.06 2.61 0.54
N LEU A 109 5.01 3.07 1.78
CA LEU A 109 3.82 3.04 2.63
C LEU A 109 3.08 4.36 2.53
N VAL A 110 1.80 4.25 2.21
CA VAL A 110 0.91 5.38 1.98
C VAL A 110 -0.24 5.32 3.00
N PRO A 111 -0.19 6.15 4.07
CA PRO A 111 -1.25 6.25 5.06
C PRO A 111 -2.35 7.21 4.58
N GLY A 112 -3.06 6.79 3.54
CA GLY A 112 -4.23 7.52 3.01
C GLY A 112 -5.47 7.36 3.89
N GLU A 113 -6.50 8.13 3.58
CA GLU A 113 -7.81 8.03 4.21
C GLU A 113 -8.80 7.44 3.21
N VAL A 114 -9.55 6.41 3.59
CA VAL A 114 -10.55 5.81 2.71
C VAL A 114 -11.78 6.69 2.64
N GLU A 115 -12.18 7.04 1.42
CA GLU A 115 -13.43 7.74 1.13
C GLU A 115 -14.54 6.75 0.75
N GLU A 116 -14.18 5.65 0.09
CA GLU A 116 -15.09 4.60 -0.36
C GLU A 116 -14.35 3.27 -0.37
N ILE A 117 -14.99 2.20 0.10
CA ILE A 117 -14.53 0.83 -0.12
C ILE A 117 -15.75 -0.06 -0.36
N ASN A 118 -15.70 -0.83 -1.43
CA ASN A 118 -16.69 -1.85 -1.77
C ASN A 118 -16.02 -2.99 -2.54
N ASP A 119 -16.82 -3.95 -3.01
CA ASP A 119 -16.30 -5.16 -3.65
C ASP A 119 -15.78 -4.92 -5.09
N HIS A 120 -15.86 -3.69 -5.60
CA HIS A 120 -15.38 -3.31 -6.93
C HIS A 120 -14.22 -2.33 -6.88
N VAL A 121 -14.31 -1.32 -6.01
CA VAL A 121 -13.38 -0.21 -5.95
C VAL A 121 -13.01 0.15 -4.52
N ILE A 122 -11.87 0.84 -4.40
CA ILE A 122 -11.49 1.61 -3.23
C ILE A 122 -11.11 3.02 -3.67
N ARG A 123 -11.65 4.03 -2.99
CA ARG A 123 -11.22 5.43 -3.11
C ARG A 123 -10.44 5.85 -1.88
N ILE A 124 -9.26 6.40 -2.11
CA ILE A 124 -8.33 6.82 -1.08
C ILE A 124 -7.98 8.29 -1.32
N ARG A 125 -8.16 9.11 -0.30
CA ARG A 125 -7.55 10.44 -0.22
C ARG A 125 -6.07 10.28 0.12
N LEU A 126 -5.20 10.61 -0.83
CA LEU A 126 -3.75 10.56 -0.68
C LEU A 126 -3.28 11.56 0.38
N PRO A 127 -2.32 11.16 1.24
CA PRO A 127 -1.76 12.05 2.24
C PRO A 127 -0.80 13.07 1.61
N GLU A 128 -0.41 14.09 2.37
CA GLU A 128 0.66 15.02 1.95
C GLU A 128 2.03 14.34 1.91
N THR A 129 2.26 13.37 2.81
CA THR A 129 3.52 12.66 2.97
C THR A 129 3.30 11.15 3.06
N SER A 130 4.13 10.39 2.35
CA SER A 130 4.26 8.92 2.41
C SER A 130 5.70 8.53 2.71
N TYR A 131 5.97 7.23 2.92
CA TYR A 131 7.25 6.77 3.49
C TYR A 131 7.83 5.62 2.68
N GLY A 132 9.03 5.82 2.12
CA GLY A 132 9.83 4.76 1.52
C GLY A 132 10.59 3.99 2.61
N VAL A 133 10.26 2.72 2.75
CA VAL A 133 10.81 1.77 3.73
C VAL A 133 11.49 0.59 3.04
N GLY A 134 12.39 -0.10 3.76
CA GLY A 134 13.01 -1.33 3.27
C GLY A 134 13.80 -1.12 1.97
N GLN A 135 14.85 -0.29 2.03
CA GLN A 135 15.78 -0.12 0.91
C GLN A 135 16.49 -1.44 0.64
N ARG A 136 16.33 -1.98 -0.57
CA ARG A 136 17.07 -3.16 -1.01
C ARG A 136 18.40 -2.71 -1.60
N ALA A 137 19.50 -3.39 -1.24
CA ALA A 137 20.81 -3.12 -1.82
C ALA A 137 20.86 -3.36 -3.35
N ALA A 138 19.99 -4.24 -3.87
CA ALA A 138 19.86 -4.52 -5.29
C ALA A 138 18.39 -4.41 -5.74
N ARG A 139 18.18 -3.83 -6.93
CA ARG A 139 16.86 -3.72 -7.57
C ARG A 139 16.40 -5.10 -8.04
N ARG A 140 15.14 -5.46 -7.75
CA ARG A 140 14.52 -6.66 -8.34
C ARG A 140 13.97 -6.32 -9.72
N TYR A 141 14.23 -7.19 -10.69
CA TYR A 141 13.68 -7.10 -12.03
C TYR A 141 12.74 -8.29 -12.23
N SER A 142 11.53 -8.04 -12.72
CA SER A 142 10.63 -9.12 -13.11
C SER A 142 11.22 -9.82 -14.34
N CYS A 143 11.43 -11.13 -14.24
CA CYS A 143 11.77 -11.96 -15.39
C CYS A 143 10.49 -12.21 -16.21
N LYS A 144 10.52 -11.90 -17.51
CA LYS A 144 9.43 -12.24 -18.43
C LYS A 144 9.72 -13.61 -19.06
N GLY A 145 8.73 -14.51 -19.06
CA GLY A 145 8.82 -15.82 -19.72
C GLY A 145 9.55 -16.91 -18.95
N VAL A 146 9.71 -16.75 -17.63
CA VAL A 146 10.28 -17.78 -16.76
C VAL A 146 9.17 -18.31 -15.85
N GLU A 147 8.73 -19.54 -16.11
CA GLU A 147 7.84 -20.28 -15.23
C GLU A 147 8.71 -21.02 -14.19
N VAL A 148 8.44 -20.80 -12.91
CA VAL A 148 9.17 -21.42 -11.81
C VAL A 148 8.18 -21.94 -10.77
N GLU A 149 8.30 -23.23 -10.45
CA GLU A 149 7.65 -23.83 -9.29
C GLU A 149 8.61 -23.82 -8.09
N LEU A 150 8.11 -23.34 -6.95
CA LEU A 150 8.81 -23.41 -5.68
C LEU A 150 8.26 -24.59 -4.89
N ILE A 151 9.07 -25.63 -4.72
CA ILE A 151 8.75 -26.78 -3.87
C ILE A 151 9.51 -26.59 -2.55
N GLN A 152 8.78 -26.30 -1.48
CA GLN A 152 9.33 -26.30 -0.12
C GLN A 152 9.00 -27.64 0.54
N SER A 153 10.00 -28.50 0.66
CA SER A 153 9.91 -29.72 1.48
C SER A 153 10.43 -29.37 2.88
N GLY A 154 9.59 -29.55 3.89
CA GLY A 154 9.91 -29.29 5.30
C GLY A 154 10.82 -30.34 5.92
#